data_AF-A0A5C3N3X3-F1
#
_entry.id   AF-A0A5C3N3X3-F1
#
_cell.length_a   1.000
_cell.length_b   1.000
_cell.length_c   1.000
_cell.angle_alpha   90.00
_cell.angle_beta   90.00
_cell.angle_gamma   90.00
#
_symmetry.space_group_name_H-M   'P 1'
#
loop_
_entity.id
_entity.type
_entity.pdbx_description
1 polymer ?
#
loop_
_entity_poly.entity_id
_entity_poly.type
_entity_poly.pdbx_seq_one_letter_code
_entity_poly.pdbx_strand_id
1 'polypeptide(L)'
;MTGSQRHTFSNAQYRRGGQSILPGYPTWSTHSAKSHTRSSDIPCDTCTILKDGPAQEGGHERIDDGKHDDRLFDAVATERGAVVSHIIQEKYRADRQSLQRRDPSGYTLLHIAAVSGNVVAVSSLIGLGFVSHLRDCSNIEGATPLDLCRNRMEQDRILEEEHLSTGWTGYNPDYLVVELMLRRNMGEESLLEELEDEEYIKKFRWGCTCGQCTDGWLSLRMRFRLIGPTAGAMEEEGWEDWSTQCLPEHLRLPQRPKSFGGGYRAVMGAIFELMQYFREAPTAQKVGHHLWRNWDNQGMKNINEYLSQGGTVEDALDYLTTEARQQAPLVGDGSFDRLMEKDFKDLAGMDLGIGHETDIDDQVRYGLGIQQEWRTAPRCANDLEFAMWRSIWRSLGFDALLFRYGLRVHVYSHTSL
;
A
#
# COMPACT_ATOMS: atom_id res chain seq x y z
N MET A 1 -50.86 -39.63 10.67
CA MET A 1 -50.18 -39.25 11.93
C MET A 1 -48.85 -39.98 11.99
N THR A 2 -47.79 -39.37 11.45
CA THR A 2 -46.39 -39.81 11.60
C THR A 2 -45.56 -38.55 11.65
N GLY A 3 -45.18 -38.13 12.86
CA GLY A 3 -44.40 -36.93 13.12
C GLY A 3 -42.93 -37.20 12.90
N SER A 4 -42.30 -36.42 12.03
CA SER A 4 -40.86 -36.38 11.83
C SER A 4 -40.27 -35.35 12.80
N GLN A 5 -39.51 -35.81 13.79
CA GLN A 5 -38.68 -34.94 14.63
C GLN A 5 -37.42 -34.59 13.85
N ARG A 6 -37.23 -33.30 13.54
CA ARG A 6 -35.95 -32.75 13.10
C ARG A 6 -35.16 -32.35 14.34
N HIS A 7 -34.00 -32.98 14.53
CA HIS A 7 -32.99 -32.53 15.48
C HIS A 7 -32.23 -31.35 14.86
N THR A 8 -32.36 -30.18 15.47
CA THR A 8 -31.49 -29.02 15.25
C THR A 8 -30.21 -29.20 16.06
N PHE A 9 -29.07 -29.31 15.40
CA PHE A 9 -27.76 -29.21 16.04
C PHE A 9 -27.34 -27.74 16.16
N SER A 10 -26.96 -27.37 17.38
CA SER A 10 -26.40 -26.06 17.74
C SER A 10 -24.93 -26.02 17.34
N ASN A 11 -24.56 -25.22 16.35
CA ASN A 11 -23.17 -24.89 16.08
C ASN A 11 -22.60 -23.97 17.17
N ALA A 12 -21.35 -24.22 17.53
CA ALA A 12 -20.66 -23.62 18.66
C ALA A 12 -20.58 -22.09 18.55
N GLN A 13 -21.11 -21.42 19.57
CA GLN A 13 -20.95 -19.98 19.76
C GLN A 13 -19.47 -19.64 20.01
N TYR A 14 -18.81 -19.00 19.03
CA TYR A 14 -17.63 -18.19 19.32
C TYR A 14 -18.06 -16.98 20.14
N ARG A 15 -17.95 -17.07 21.47
CA ARG A 15 -18.12 -15.91 22.36
C ARG A 15 -16.96 -14.94 22.12
N ARG A 16 -17.22 -13.83 21.43
CA ARG A 16 -16.37 -12.64 21.46
C ARG A 16 -16.40 -12.07 22.88
N GLY A 17 -15.32 -12.28 23.64
CA GLY A 17 -15.10 -11.59 24.90
C GLY A 17 -14.72 -10.14 24.62
N GLY A 18 -15.67 -9.22 24.73
CA GLY A 18 -15.41 -7.79 24.64
C GLY A 18 -14.63 -7.32 25.88
N GLN A 19 -13.32 -7.14 25.74
CA GLN A 19 -12.55 -6.28 26.63
C GLN A 19 -12.38 -4.92 25.94
N SER A 20 -13.12 -3.94 26.44
CA SER A 20 -12.94 -2.53 26.11
C SER A 20 -11.62 -2.04 26.72
N ILE A 21 -10.60 -1.89 25.88
CA ILE A 21 -9.37 -1.15 26.21
C ILE A 21 -9.48 0.22 25.55
N LEU A 22 -9.41 1.28 26.36
CA LEU A 22 -9.35 2.68 25.93
C LEU A 22 -8.04 2.93 25.15
N PRO A 23 -8.03 3.67 24.03
CA PRO A 23 -6.81 3.91 23.27
C PRO A 23 -6.00 5.04 23.91
N GLY A 24 -4.85 4.69 24.49
CA GLY A 24 -3.71 5.59 24.57
C GLY A 24 -2.96 5.54 23.24
N TYR A 25 -2.84 6.67 22.54
CA TYR A 25 -2.03 6.77 21.32
C TYR A 25 -0.55 6.57 21.67
N PRO A 26 0.16 5.60 21.07
CA PRO A 26 1.61 5.57 21.15
C PRO A 26 2.20 6.56 20.14
N THR A 27 3.15 7.38 20.61
CA THR A 27 4.04 8.17 19.76
C THR A 27 4.84 7.24 18.88
N TRP A 28 4.81 7.45 17.56
CA TRP A 28 5.53 6.66 16.58
C TRP A 28 7.03 6.90 16.72
N SER A 29 7.73 6.02 17.44
CA SER A 29 9.18 5.91 17.37
C SER A 29 9.52 5.17 16.07
N THR A 30 10.25 5.82 15.18
CA THR A 30 10.76 5.26 13.92
C THR A 30 11.72 4.09 14.19
N HIS A 31 11.17 2.89 14.36
CA HIS A 31 11.94 1.65 14.26
C HIS A 31 11.73 1.05 12.87
N SER A 32 12.70 1.31 11.98
CA SER A 32 12.89 0.53 10.77
C SER A 32 13.23 -0.92 11.17
N ALA A 33 12.21 -1.77 11.27
CA ALA A 33 12.39 -3.21 11.48
C ALA A 33 12.94 -3.86 10.19
N LYS A 34 14.27 -3.81 10.02
CA LYS A 34 14.98 -4.66 9.06
C LYS A 34 14.93 -6.11 9.55
N SER A 35 14.00 -6.91 9.04
CA SER A 35 14.13 -8.37 9.06
C SER A 35 14.95 -8.80 7.84
N HIS A 36 16.28 -8.81 7.99
CA HIS A 36 17.16 -9.41 6.99
C HIS A 36 17.10 -10.93 7.11
N THR A 37 16.53 -11.59 6.09
CA THR A 37 16.90 -12.97 5.78
C THR A 37 18.34 -12.96 5.29
N ARG A 38 19.23 -13.67 6.03
CA ARG A 38 20.63 -13.94 5.66
C ARG A 38 20.74 -14.40 4.21
N SER A 39 21.35 -13.58 3.37
CA SER A 39 21.89 -13.98 2.06
C SER A 39 23.22 -13.25 1.84
N SER A 40 24.30 -14.01 1.89
CA SER A 40 25.66 -13.71 1.41
C SER A 40 26.26 -12.34 1.76
N ASP A 41 27.01 -12.32 2.86
CA ASP A 41 27.98 -11.27 3.18
C ASP A 41 29.03 -11.15 2.07
N ILE A 42 28.96 -10.07 1.28
CA ILE A 42 30.12 -9.56 0.54
C ILE A 42 30.75 -8.48 1.43
N PRO A 43 31.92 -8.71 2.02
CA PRO A 43 32.57 -7.71 2.86
C PRO A 43 33.00 -6.51 2.01
N CYS A 44 32.60 -5.32 2.43
CA CYS A 44 33.17 -4.06 1.94
C CYS A 44 34.54 -3.87 2.62
N ASP A 45 35.61 -4.32 1.96
CA ASP A 45 36.99 -4.35 2.47
C ASP A 45 37.66 -2.97 2.68
N THR A 46 36.90 -1.88 2.78
CA THR A 46 37.46 -0.52 2.93
C THR A 46 36.89 0.33 4.07
N CYS A 47 36.03 -0.22 4.94
CA CYS A 47 35.48 0.51 6.09
C CYS A 47 36.08 0.13 7.46
N THR A 48 37.37 -0.17 7.50
CA THR A 48 38.12 -0.33 8.75
C THR A 48 39.05 0.85 8.90
N ILE A 49 38.77 1.77 9.85
CA ILE A 49 39.78 2.54 10.63
C ILE A 49 39.09 3.47 11.67
N LEU A 50 39.46 3.21 12.94
CA LEU A 50 39.63 4.09 14.11
C LEU A 50 38.40 4.77 14.75
N LYS A 51 37.92 4.15 15.84
CA LYS A 51 37.51 4.89 17.05
C LYS A 51 38.60 4.70 18.10
N ASP A 52 38.90 5.78 18.83
CA ASP A 52 39.80 5.92 19.99
C ASP A 52 41.16 6.60 19.70
N GLY A 53 41.11 7.94 19.62
CA GLY A 53 42.26 8.83 19.80
C GLY A 53 41.82 10.10 20.56
N PRO A 54 42.64 10.64 21.50
CA PRO A 54 42.25 11.77 22.33
C PRO A 54 42.22 13.07 21.52
N ALA A 55 41.25 13.93 21.86
CA ALA A 55 41.03 15.25 21.28
C ALA A 55 42.31 16.11 21.35
N GLN A 56 42.89 16.43 20.20
CA GLN A 56 43.86 17.51 20.07
C GLN A 56 43.09 18.80 19.74
N GLU A 57 43.14 19.74 20.67
CA GLU A 57 42.74 21.13 20.46
C GLU A 57 43.76 21.81 19.54
N GLY A 58 43.50 21.76 18.23
CA GLY A 58 44.24 22.49 17.20
C GLY A 58 43.58 23.84 16.92
N GLY A 59 44.36 24.91 16.99
CA GLY A 59 43.91 26.29 16.79
C GLY A 59 43.21 26.52 15.45
N HIS A 60 41.99 27.04 15.53
CA HIS A 60 41.22 27.56 14.41
C HIS A 60 41.88 28.85 13.88
N GLU A 61 42.74 28.73 12.87
CA GLU A 61 42.96 29.84 11.94
C GLU A 61 41.64 30.14 11.23
N ARG A 62 41.19 31.39 11.30
CA ARG A 62 40.04 31.90 10.54
C ARG A 62 40.39 31.86 9.06
N ILE A 63 40.00 30.78 8.41
CA ILE A 63 39.94 30.67 6.95
C ILE A 63 38.84 31.63 6.49
N ASP A 64 39.23 32.59 5.65
CA ASP A 64 38.39 33.57 4.98
C ASP A 64 37.14 32.90 4.38
N ASP A 65 35.96 33.44 4.71
CA ASP A 65 34.66 32.80 4.63
C ASP A 65 34.30 32.46 3.17
N GLY A 66 34.60 31.23 2.74
CA GLY A 66 34.31 30.65 1.43
C GLY A 66 32.83 30.49 1.08
N LYS A 67 32.01 31.52 1.31
CA LYS A 67 30.57 31.63 0.98
C LYS A 67 30.23 31.53 -0.52
N HIS A 68 31.21 31.29 -1.38
CA HIS A 68 31.03 31.36 -2.82
C HIS A 68 30.57 30.06 -3.48
N ASP A 69 30.63 28.91 -2.79
CA ASP A 69 30.29 27.63 -3.42
C ASP A 69 28.92 27.04 -3.02
N ASP A 70 28.27 27.58 -1.99
CA ASP A 70 26.91 27.18 -1.58
C ASP A 70 25.89 27.41 -2.70
N ARG A 71 26.15 28.38 -3.59
CA ARG A 71 25.27 28.72 -4.72
C ARG A 71 25.03 27.56 -5.68
N LEU A 72 25.98 26.65 -5.84
CA LEU A 72 25.80 25.52 -6.73
C LEU A 72 24.87 24.46 -6.12
N PHE A 73 25.03 24.20 -4.82
CA PHE A 73 24.12 23.30 -4.09
C PHE A 73 22.69 23.84 -4.07
N ASP A 74 22.53 25.15 -3.81
CA ASP A 74 21.23 25.82 -3.86
C ASP A 74 20.60 25.72 -5.25
N ALA A 75 21.38 25.95 -6.31
CA ALA A 75 20.90 25.84 -7.68
C ALA A 75 20.47 24.40 -8.02
N VAL A 76 21.22 23.38 -7.58
CA VAL A 76 20.84 21.98 -7.76
C VAL A 76 19.56 21.63 -6.99
N ALA A 77 19.37 22.19 -5.80
CA ALA A 77 18.19 21.96 -4.98
C ALA A 77 16.93 22.62 -5.57
N THR A 78 17.06 23.83 -6.12
CA THR A 78 15.91 24.70 -6.45
C THR A 78 15.63 24.85 -7.94
N GLU A 79 16.65 24.91 -8.80
CA GLU A 79 16.46 25.09 -10.24
C GLU A 79 15.96 23.81 -10.90
N ARG A 80 15.22 23.94 -12.00
CA ARG A 80 14.60 22.82 -12.73
C ARG A 80 14.86 22.89 -14.23
N GLY A 81 14.68 21.77 -14.91
CA GLY A 81 14.78 21.70 -16.38
C GLY A 81 16.18 21.99 -16.92
N ALA A 82 16.26 22.59 -18.11
CA ALA A 82 17.53 22.84 -18.79
C ALA A 82 18.47 23.80 -18.03
N VAL A 83 17.91 24.67 -17.17
CA VAL A 83 18.68 25.67 -16.42
C VAL A 83 19.67 25.00 -15.47
N VAL A 84 19.22 24.04 -14.65
CA VAL A 84 20.11 23.34 -13.72
C VAL A 84 21.16 22.51 -14.46
N SER A 85 20.80 21.91 -15.60
CA SER A 85 21.76 21.18 -16.44
C SER A 85 22.86 22.10 -16.98
N HIS A 86 22.48 23.28 -17.47
CA HIS A 86 23.45 24.28 -17.96
C HIS A 86 24.40 24.73 -16.85
N ILE A 87 23.87 25.04 -15.65
CA ILE A 87 24.69 25.45 -14.49
C ILE A 87 25.70 24.36 -14.13
N ILE A 88 25.27 23.09 -14.05
CA ILE A 88 26.15 21.95 -13.75
C ILE A 88 27.22 21.80 -14.83
N GLN A 89 26.86 21.88 -16.11
CA GLN A 89 27.80 21.72 -17.24
C GLN A 89 28.81 22.88 -17.32
N GLU A 90 28.37 24.12 -17.11
CA GLU A 90 29.25 25.29 -17.08
C GLU A 90 30.28 25.15 -15.95
N LYS A 91 29.82 24.77 -14.75
CA LYS A 91 30.70 24.52 -13.61
C LYS A 91 31.66 23.37 -13.87
N TYR A 92 31.21 22.27 -14.45
CA TYR A 92 32.08 21.14 -14.82
C TYR A 92 33.21 21.56 -15.77
N ARG A 93 32.91 22.41 -16.76
CA ARG A 93 33.89 22.93 -17.73
C ARG A 93 34.88 23.89 -17.09
N ALA A 94 34.42 24.71 -16.15
CA ALA A 94 35.25 25.69 -15.47
C ALA A 94 36.15 25.05 -14.40
N ASP A 95 35.57 24.23 -13.53
CA ASP A 95 36.26 23.53 -12.44
C ASP A 95 35.57 22.18 -12.16
N ARG A 96 36.15 21.09 -12.67
CA ARG A 96 35.63 19.74 -12.38
C ARG A 96 35.69 19.39 -10.89
N GLN A 97 36.65 19.92 -10.13
CA GLN A 97 36.79 19.59 -8.71
C GLN A 97 35.70 20.26 -7.87
N SER A 98 35.10 21.36 -8.33
CA SER A 98 33.99 22.00 -7.61
C SER A 98 32.79 21.06 -7.46
N LEU A 99 32.53 20.18 -8.44
CA LEU A 99 31.43 19.21 -8.36
C LEU A 99 31.70 18.04 -7.40
N GLN A 100 32.97 17.82 -7.02
CA GLN A 100 33.36 16.77 -6.07
C GLN A 100 33.34 17.25 -4.61
N ARG A 101 33.16 18.55 -4.40
CA ARG A 101 33.08 19.10 -3.05
C ARG A 101 31.82 18.61 -2.34
N ARG A 102 31.90 18.63 -1.01
CA ARG A 102 30.79 18.33 -0.12
C ARG A 102 30.36 19.62 0.56
N ASP A 103 29.08 19.70 0.89
CA ASP A 103 28.57 20.76 1.75
C ASP A 103 29.05 20.57 3.21
N PRO A 104 28.74 21.50 4.14
CA PRO A 104 29.12 21.38 5.55
C PRO A 104 28.56 20.13 6.27
N SER A 105 27.53 19.49 5.72
CA SER A 105 26.93 18.25 6.21
C SER A 105 27.51 16.99 5.54
N GLY A 106 28.51 17.15 4.67
CA GLY A 106 29.15 16.05 3.96
C GLY A 106 28.37 15.56 2.74
N TYR A 107 27.29 16.24 2.34
CA TYR A 107 26.51 15.87 1.15
C TYR A 107 27.23 16.27 -0.12
N THR A 108 27.24 15.36 -1.09
CA THR A 108 27.66 15.66 -2.47
C THR A 108 26.51 16.28 -3.25
N LEU A 109 26.79 16.89 -4.40
CA LEU A 109 25.73 17.41 -5.27
C LEU A 109 24.69 16.35 -5.67
N LEU A 110 25.11 15.07 -5.77
CA LEU A 110 24.20 13.98 -6.10
C LEU A 110 23.21 13.68 -4.98
N HIS A 111 23.62 13.82 -3.71
CA HIS A 111 22.72 13.72 -2.57
C HIS A 111 21.67 14.83 -2.61
N ILE A 112 22.10 16.08 -2.83
CA ILE A 112 21.19 17.23 -2.91
C ILE A 112 20.24 17.12 -4.10
N ALA A 113 20.71 16.69 -5.27
CA ALA A 113 19.86 16.44 -6.42
C ALA A 113 18.80 15.36 -6.15
N ALA A 114 19.19 14.28 -5.47
CA ALA A 114 18.32 13.16 -5.17
C ALA A 114 17.23 13.52 -4.14
N VAL A 115 17.60 14.14 -3.02
CA VAL A 115 16.65 14.56 -1.98
C VAL A 115 15.70 15.67 -2.47
N SER A 116 16.10 16.43 -3.50
CA SER A 116 15.25 17.46 -4.11
C SER A 116 14.33 16.95 -5.21
N GLY A 117 14.41 15.65 -5.56
CA GLY A 117 13.66 15.06 -6.67
C GLY A 117 14.05 15.66 -8.03
N ASN A 118 15.27 16.18 -8.18
CA ASN A 118 15.67 16.91 -9.38
C ASN A 118 16.20 15.95 -10.46
N VAL A 119 15.29 15.38 -11.24
CA VAL A 119 15.58 14.41 -12.31
C VAL A 119 16.68 14.89 -13.25
N VAL A 120 16.61 16.15 -13.69
CA VAL A 120 17.56 16.71 -14.67
C VAL A 120 18.96 16.88 -14.07
N ALA A 121 19.05 17.30 -12.80
CA ALA A 121 20.33 17.39 -12.11
C ALA A 121 20.97 16.02 -11.90
N VAL A 122 20.19 15.03 -11.43
CA VAL A 122 20.67 13.64 -11.27
C VAL A 122 21.17 13.07 -12.59
N SER A 123 20.39 13.22 -13.67
CA SER A 123 20.78 12.80 -15.02
C SER A 123 22.08 13.45 -15.48
N SER A 124 22.19 14.78 -15.31
CA SER A 124 23.38 15.54 -15.71
C SER A 124 24.63 15.09 -14.94
N LEU A 125 24.53 14.91 -13.62
CA LEU A 125 25.65 14.47 -12.79
C LEU A 125 26.11 13.04 -13.15
N ILE A 126 25.18 12.11 -13.33
CA ILE A 126 25.50 10.73 -13.75
C ILE A 126 26.17 10.74 -15.14
N GLY A 127 25.63 11.49 -16.10
CA GLY A 127 26.19 11.59 -17.45
C GLY A 127 27.59 12.21 -17.51
N LEU A 128 27.96 13.03 -16.51
CA LEU A 128 29.31 13.59 -16.36
C LEU A 128 30.31 12.64 -15.65
N GLY A 129 29.87 11.42 -15.31
CA GLY A 129 30.72 10.38 -14.74
C GLY A 129 30.80 10.37 -13.21
N PHE A 130 29.84 10.96 -12.50
CA PHE A 130 29.79 10.96 -11.03
C PHE A 130 29.18 9.68 -10.43
N VAL A 131 29.22 8.58 -11.17
CA VAL A 131 28.68 7.26 -10.77
C VAL A 131 29.35 6.73 -9.48
N SER A 132 30.62 7.07 -9.24
CA SER A 132 31.33 6.70 -8.00
C SER A 132 30.68 7.26 -6.73
N HIS A 133 29.89 8.33 -6.84
CA HIS A 133 29.21 8.96 -5.71
C HIS A 133 27.85 8.32 -5.38
N LEU A 134 27.36 7.36 -6.17
CA LEU A 134 26.06 6.70 -5.93
C LEU A 134 26.04 5.89 -4.63
N ARG A 135 27.21 5.38 -4.21
CA ARG A 135 27.39 4.58 -3.00
C ARG A 135 28.09 5.36 -1.89
N ASP A 136 28.30 6.65 -2.09
CA ASP A 136 28.92 7.53 -1.10
C ASP A 136 27.95 7.72 0.06
N CYS A 137 28.38 7.34 1.25
CA CYS A 137 27.62 7.50 2.49
C CYS A 137 28.39 8.34 3.52
N SER A 138 29.41 9.10 3.11
CA SER A 138 30.25 9.90 4.01
C SER A 138 29.64 11.29 4.32
N ASN A 139 28.34 11.33 4.60
CA ASN A 139 27.63 12.49 5.13
C ASN A 139 27.23 12.25 6.60
N ILE A 140 26.70 13.27 7.26
CA ILE A 140 26.29 13.20 8.67
C ILE A 140 25.21 12.15 8.95
N GLU A 141 24.39 11.78 7.96
CA GLU A 141 23.34 10.77 8.09
C GLU A 141 23.83 9.34 7.80
N GLY A 142 25.03 9.18 7.24
CA GLY A 142 25.53 7.87 6.82
C GLY A 142 24.73 7.25 5.67
N ALA A 143 24.03 8.08 4.88
CA ALA A 143 23.04 7.64 3.89
C ALA A 143 23.56 7.80 2.45
N THR A 144 23.18 6.93 1.52
CA THR A 144 23.47 7.15 0.09
C THR A 144 22.47 8.14 -0.54
N PRO A 145 22.73 8.68 -1.75
CA PRO A 145 21.73 9.48 -2.46
C PRO A 145 20.38 8.76 -2.65
N LEU A 146 20.41 7.44 -2.88
CA LEU A 146 19.21 6.61 -3.01
C LEU A 146 18.43 6.53 -1.69
N ASP A 147 19.13 6.37 -0.57
CA ASP A 147 18.50 6.32 0.76
C ASP A 147 17.83 7.66 1.08
N LEU A 148 18.50 8.79 0.81
CA LEU A 148 17.93 10.12 1.04
C LEU A 148 16.70 10.39 0.16
N CYS A 149 16.72 9.96 -1.11
CA CYS A 149 15.57 10.06 -2.00
C CYS A 149 14.35 9.32 -1.42
N ARG A 150 14.55 8.08 -0.95
CA ARG A 150 13.48 7.26 -0.34
C ARG A 150 12.98 7.85 0.97
N ASN A 151 13.89 8.28 1.83
CA ASN A 151 13.55 8.93 3.09
C ASN A 151 12.72 10.19 2.85
N ARG A 152 13.06 10.97 1.83
CA ARG A 152 12.29 12.17 1.48
C ARG A 152 10.89 11.84 0.98
N MET A 153 10.76 10.87 0.07
CA MET A 153 9.46 10.39 -0.40
C MET A 153 8.56 9.98 0.77
N GLU A 154 9.10 9.22 1.72
CA GLU A 154 8.36 8.77 2.90
C GLU A 154 7.98 9.94 3.83
N GLN A 155 8.87 10.92 4.04
CA GLN A 155 8.54 12.13 4.80
C GLN A 155 7.43 12.92 4.13
N ASP A 156 7.48 13.10 2.82
CA ASP A 156 6.43 13.80 2.07
C ASP A 156 5.10 13.05 2.18
N ARG A 157 5.10 11.70 2.11
CA ARG A 157 3.91 10.87 2.37
C ARG A 157 3.32 11.13 3.75
N ILE A 158 4.12 11.01 4.81
CA ILE A 158 3.67 11.21 6.20
C ILE A 158 3.08 12.62 6.36
N LEU A 159 3.75 13.64 5.82
CA LEU A 159 3.28 15.01 5.88
C LEU A 159 1.92 15.19 5.18
N GLU A 160 1.74 14.61 3.98
CA GLU A 160 0.46 14.65 3.26
C GLU A 160 -0.64 13.92 4.01
N GLU A 161 -0.37 12.73 4.55
CA GLU A 161 -1.34 11.94 5.33
C GLU A 161 -1.79 12.67 6.62
N GLU A 162 -0.87 13.36 7.29
CA GLU A 162 -1.16 14.09 8.53
C GLU A 162 -1.87 15.43 8.30
N HIS A 163 -1.52 16.17 7.24
CA HIS A 163 -1.92 17.57 7.08
C HIS A 163 -2.98 17.81 6.01
N LEU A 164 -3.17 16.89 5.05
CA LEU A 164 -4.10 17.10 3.93
C LEU A 164 -5.36 16.25 4.08
N SER A 165 -6.52 16.91 4.17
CA SER A 165 -7.82 16.23 4.17
C SER A 165 -8.13 15.51 2.85
N THR A 166 -7.39 15.83 1.78
CA THR A 166 -7.54 15.20 0.46
C THR A 166 -6.96 13.78 0.40
N GLY A 167 -6.19 13.38 1.42
CA GLY A 167 -5.47 12.11 1.43
C GLY A 167 -4.23 12.13 0.54
N TRP A 168 -3.33 11.18 0.80
CA TRP A 168 -2.13 10.95 0.01
C TRP A 168 -2.48 10.42 -1.38
N THR A 169 -1.89 11.03 -2.42
CA THR A 169 -2.17 10.72 -3.85
C THR A 169 -1.08 9.90 -4.54
N GLY A 170 -0.14 9.38 -3.74
CA GLY A 170 1.00 8.60 -4.20
C GLY A 170 2.29 9.44 -4.22
N TYR A 171 3.42 8.77 -4.41
CA TYR A 171 4.70 9.46 -4.53
C TYR A 171 4.75 10.34 -5.78
N ASN A 172 5.45 11.47 -5.66
CA ASN A 172 5.71 12.34 -6.80
C ASN A 172 6.51 11.55 -7.87
N PRO A 173 6.06 11.56 -9.13
CA PRO A 173 6.74 10.87 -10.23
C PRO A 173 8.22 11.21 -10.37
N ASP A 174 8.63 12.46 -10.11
CA ASP A 174 10.03 12.89 -10.26
C ASP A 174 10.96 12.14 -9.28
N TYR A 175 10.52 11.91 -8.04
CA TYR A 175 11.29 11.13 -7.08
C TYR A 175 11.40 9.65 -7.49
N LEU A 176 10.36 9.08 -8.08
CA LEU A 176 10.39 7.70 -8.58
C LEU A 176 11.33 7.56 -9.78
N VAL A 177 11.38 8.56 -10.66
CA VAL A 177 12.35 8.60 -11.76
C VAL A 177 13.77 8.72 -11.21
N VAL A 178 14.01 9.62 -10.24
CA VAL A 178 15.31 9.73 -9.57
C VAL A 178 15.72 8.38 -8.94
N GLU A 179 14.81 7.74 -8.19
CA GLU A 179 15.06 6.43 -7.59
C GLU A 179 15.45 5.39 -8.65
N LEU A 180 14.68 5.29 -9.73
CA LEU A 180 14.93 4.39 -10.85
C LEU A 180 16.31 4.62 -11.49
N MET A 181 16.65 5.88 -11.76
CA MET A 181 17.94 6.27 -12.33
C MET A 181 19.10 5.88 -11.41
N LEU A 182 18.99 6.13 -10.11
CA LEU A 182 20.01 5.77 -9.12
C LEU A 182 20.19 4.25 -9.07
N ARG A 183 19.09 3.47 -9.01
CA ARG A 183 19.12 2.00 -8.96
C ARG A 183 19.77 1.38 -10.21
N ARG A 184 19.38 1.83 -11.41
CA ARG A 184 19.99 1.38 -12.67
C ARG A 184 21.50 1.59 -12.66
N ASN A 185 21.95 2.79 -12.27
CA ASN A 185 23.38 3.12 -12.23
C ASN A 185 24.14 2.49 -11.05
N MET A 186 23.45 1.95 -10.04
CA MET A 186 24.05 1.16 -8.96
C MET A 186 24.26 -0.32 -9.33
N GLY A 187 23.83 -0.74 -10.53
CA GLY A 187 23.93 -2.11 -11.01
C GLY A 187 22.72 -2.98 -10.64
N GLU A 188 21.59 -2.40 -10.24
CA GLU A 188 20.33 -3.12 -10.03
C GLU A 188 19.54 -3.34 -11.35
N GLU A 189 20.21 -3.22 -12.49
CA GLU A 189 19.61 -3.24 -13.83
C GLU A 189 18.85 -4.54 -14.10
N SER A 190 19.36 -5.70 -13.67
CA SER A 190 18.72 -7.00 -13.90
C SER A 190 17.31 -7.15 -13.30
N LEU A 191 16.93 -6.29 -12.35
CA LEU A 191 15.58 -6.27 -11.76
C LEU A 191 14.63 -5.30 -12.49
N LEU A 192 15.17 -4.49 -13.41
CA LEU A 192 14.55 -3.29 -13.98
C LEU A 192 14.63 -3.24 -15.52
N GLU A 193 15.39 -4.13 -16.17
CA GLU A 193 15.65 -4.13 -17.63
C GLU A 193 14.38 -4.14 -18.49
N GLU A 194 13.29 -4.69 -17.98
CA GLU A 194 12.04 -4.85 -18.74
C GLU A 194 11.03 -3.71 -18.50
N LEU A 195 11.30 -2.80 -17.56
CA LEU A 195 10.34 -1.77 -17.16
C LEU A 195 10.69 -0.41 -17.77
N GLU A 196 9.79 0.07 -18.62
CA GLU A 196 9.74 1.48 -19.03
C GLU A 196 9.50 2.38 -17.82
N ASP A 197 9.96 3.63 -17.91
CA ASP A 197 9.91 4.59 -16.80
C ASP A 197 8.46 4.84 -16.34
N GLU A 198 7.51 4.97 -17.27
CA GLU A 198 6.08 5.13 -16.96
C GLU A 198 5.50 3.90 -16.25
N GLU A 199 5.92 2.69 -16.63
CA GLU A 199 5.48 1.46 -15.98
C GLU A 199 6.01 1.35 -14.56
N TYR A 200 7.29 1.71 -14.36
CA TYR A 200 7.88 1.80 -13.02
C TYR A 200 7.10 2.80 -12.15
N ILE A 201 6.88 4.03 -12.63
CA ILE A 201 6.12 5.04 -11.88
C ILE A 201 4.75 4.50 -11.49
N LYS A 202 3.99 3.93 -12.44
CA LYS A 202 2.67 3.36 -12.17
C LYS A 202 2.70 2.28 -11.09
N LYS A 203 3.72 1.42 -11.13
CA LYS A 203 3.88 0.25 -10.26
C LYS A 203 4.33 0.61 -8.85
N PHE A 204 5.18 1.63 -8.71
CA PHE A 204 5.79 2.04 -7.44
C PHE A 204 5.16 3.30 -6.83
N ARG A 205 4.19 3.93 -7.52
CA ARG A 205 3.45 5.12 -7.06
C ARG A 205 2.94 5.03 -5.62
N TRP A 206 2.54 3.85 -5.19
CA TRP A 206 1.92 3.62 -3.88
C TRP A 206 2.81 2.83 -2.92
N GLY A 207 4.13 2.91 -3.07
CA GLY A 207 5.08 2.27 -2.14
C GLY A 207 5.15 0.74 -2.20
N CYS A 208 4.77 0.15 -3.35
CA CYS A 208 5.01 -1.26 -3.58
C CYS A 208 6.51 -1.57 -3.44
N THR A 209 6.88 -2.54 -2.59
CA THR A 209 8.27 -2.98 -2.47
C THR A 209 8.54 -4.33 -3.13
N CYS A 210 7.49 -5.10 -3.43
CA CYS A 210 7.64 -6.42 -4.06
C CYS A 210 7.56 -6.41 -5.58
N GLY A 211 7.11 -5.31 -6.18
CA GLY A 211 6.84 -5.23 -7.63
C GLY A 211 5.75 -6.19 -8.12
N GLN A 212 4.87 -6.69 -7.25
CA GLN A 212 3.79 -7.60 -7.62
C GLN A 212 2.41 -7.14 -7.11
N CYS A 213 2.32 -5.93 -6.55
CA CYS A 213 1.03 -5.39 -6.14
C CYS A 213 0.15 -5.10 -7.37
N THR A 214 -1.12 -5.48 -7.29
CA THR A 214 -2.12 -5.13 -8.30
C THR A 214 -2.35 -3.62 -8.27
N ASP A 215 -2.28 -2.98 -9.44
CA ASP A 215 -2.35 -1.52 -9.60
C ASP A 215 -1.30 -0.75 -8.73
N GLY A 216 -0.22 -1.42 -8.33
CA GLY A 216 0.87 -0.85 -7.53
C GLY A 216 0.58 -0.70 -6.04
N TRP A 217 -0.62 -1.05 -5.56
CA TRP A 217 -1.00 -0.85 -4.15
C TRP A 217 -1.61 -2.07 -3.48
N LEU A 218 -2.38 -2.91 -4.20
CA LEU A 218 -3.03 -4.07 -3.60
C LEU A 218 -2.05 -5.25 -3.57
N SER A 219 -1.38 -5.46 -2.44
CA SER A 219 -0.49 -6.60 -2.31
C SER A 219 -1.27 -7.92 -2.37
N LEU A 220 -0.59 -8.98 -2.81
CA LEU A 220 -1.20 -10.32 -2.91
C LEU A 220 -1.69 -10.81 -1.55
N ARG A 221 -0.93 -10.53 -0.47
CA ARG A 221 -1.35 -10.85 0.91
C ARG A 221 -2.52 -9.99 1.35
N MET A 222 -2.50 -8.67 1.11
CA MET A 222 -3.66 -7.83 1.41
C MET A 222 -4.93 -8.34 0.72
N ARG A 223 -4.82 -8.74 -0.56
CA ARG A 223 -5.92 -9.33 -1.33
C ARG A 223 -6.52 -10.54 -0.64
N PHE A 224 -5.70 -11.50 -0.20
CA PHE A 224 -6.18 -12.67 0.53
C PHE A 224 -6.87 -12.31 1.85
N ARG A 225 -6.35 -11.33 2.59
CA ARG A 225 -7.01 -10.85 3.82
C ARG A 225 -8.38 -10.22 3.56
N LEU A 226 -8.56 -9.55 2.42
CA LEU A 226 -9.85 -8.98 2.03
C LEU A 226 -10.84 -10.05 1.54
N ILE A 227 -10.33 -11.11 0.91
CA ILE A 227 -11.13 -12.23 0.39
C ILE A 227 -11.74 -13.07 1.53
N GLY A 228 -11.02 -13.29 2.63
CA GLY A 228 -11.50 -14.10 3.76
C GLY A 228 -12.86 -13.62 4.31
N PRO A 229 -12.98 -12.37 4.76
CA PRO A 229 -14.24 -11.80 5.24
C PRO A 229 -15.36 -11.79 4.20
N THR A 230 -15.06 -11.59 2.91
CA THR A 230 -16.09 -11.67 1.86
C THR A 230 -16.69 -13.08 1.75
N ALA A 231 -15.87 -14.13 1.80
CA ALA A 231 -16.35 -15.51 1.66
C ALA A 231 -17.24 -15.91 2.84
N GLY A 232 -16.79 -15.64 4.07
CA GLY A 232 -17.60 -15.90 5.26
C GLY A 232 -18.90 -15.09 5.26
N ALA A 233 -18.87 -13.86 4.74
CA ALA A 233 -20.06 -13.05 4.59
C ALA A 233 -21.07 -13.62 3.57
N MET A 234 -20.62 -14.40 2.59
CA MET A 234 -21.50 -14.98 1.57
C MET A 234 -22.12 -16.32 2.02
N GLU A 235 -21.45 -17.08 2.88
CA GLU A 235 -21.86 -18.45 3.26
C GLU A 235 -22.88 -18.52 4.41
N GLU A 236 -22.95 -17.53 5.29
CA GLU A 236 -23.84 -17.63 6.45
C GLU A 236 -25.33 -17.50 6.08
N GLU A 237 -26.08 -18.59 6.22
CA GLU A 237 -27.54 -18.60 6.16
C GLU A 237 -28.14 -17.95 7.43
N GLY A 238 -28.24 -16.62 7.48
CA GLY A 238 -28.79 -15.97 8.69
C GLY A 238 -28.66 -14.45 8.79
N TRP A 239 -28.42 -13.77 7.67
CA TRP A 239 -28.03 -12.35 7.60
C TRP A 239 -28.99 -11.31 8.19
N GLU A 240 -30.18 -11.71 8.63
CA GLU A 240 -31.13 -10.81 9.26
C GLU A 240 -30.56 -10.20 10.56
N ASP A 241 -29.57 -10.83 11.20
CA ASP A 241 -29.03 -10.40 12.51
C ASP A 241 -27.61 -9.77 12.45
N TRP A 242 -26.71 -10.27 11.59
CA TRP A 242 -25.29 -9.81 11.56
C TRP A 242 -25.05 -8.52 10.77
N SER A 243 -25.95 -8.17 9.85
CA SER A 243 -25.72 -7.11 8.86
C SER A 243 -25.73 -5.69 9.43
N THR A 244 -26.30 -5.46 10.62
CA THR A 244 -26.32 -4.10 11.20
C THR A 244 -24.95 -3.66 11.72
N GLN A 245 -24.14 -4.56 12.28
CA GLN A 245 -22.83 -4.21 12.82
C GLN A 245 -21.81 -3.92 11.70
N CYS A 246 -21.96 -4.60 10.57
CA CYS A 246 -21.07 -4.50 9.41
C CYS A 246 -21.37 -3.25 8.56
N LEU A 247 -22.57 -2.69 8.69
CA LEU A 247 -22.93 -1.45 8.00
C LEU A 247 -22.34 -0.23 8.73
N PRO A 248 -21.87 0.79 7.97
CA PRO A 248 -21.61 2.11 8.51
C PRO A 248 -22.75 2.60 9.38
N GLU A 249 -22.44 3.39 10.41
CA GLU A 249 -23.43 3.85 11.38
C GLU A 249 -24.63 4.57 10.73
N HIS A 250 -24.37 5.39 9.70
CA HIS A 250 -25.42 6.08 8.94
C HIS A 250 -26.32 5.12 8.14
N LEU A 251 -25.85 3.89 7.89
CA LEU A 251 -26.63 2.82 7.26
C LEU A 251 -27.28 1.87 8.28
N ARG A 252 -27.16 2.10 9.59
CA ARG A 252 -27.83 1.27 10.60
C ARG A 252 -29.25 1.80 10.86
N LEU A 253 -30.22 1.32 10.09
CA LEU A 253 -31.64 1.67 10.31
C LEU A 253 -32.39 0.49 10.94
N PRO A 254 -33.29 0.73 11.92
CA PRO A 254 -33.99 -0.34 12.64
C PRO A 254 -34.89 -1.23 11.75
N GLN A 255 -35.31 -0.72 10.60
CA GLN A 255 -36.20 -1.42 9.68
C GLN A 255 -35.72 -1.21 8.24
N ARG A 256 -34.89 -2.12 7.73
CA ARG A 256 -34.50 -2.12 6.32
C ARG A 256 -35.25 -3.20 5.54
N PRO A 257 -35.65 -2.92 4.29
CA PRO A 257 -36.22 -3.95 3.44
C PRO A 257 -35.17 -5.03 3.16
N LYS A 258 -35.60 -6.29 3.03
CA LYS A 258 -34.69 -7.43 2.75
C LYS A 258 -33.86 -7.24 1.48
N SER A 259 -34.39 -6.50 0.50
CA SER A 259 -33.70 -6.13 -0.75
C SER A 259 -32.44 -5.29 -0.50
N PHE A 260 -32.39 -4.47 0.56
CA PHE A 260 -31.20 -3.69 0.91
C PHE A 260 -30.01 -4.61 1.22
N GLY A 261 -30.20 -5.61 2.09
CA GLY A 261 -29.16 -6.58 2.41
C GLY A 261 -28.77 -7.46 1.23
N GLY A 262 -29.71 -7.70 0.29
CA GLY A 262 -29.41 -8.34 -0.98
C GLY A 262 -28.49 -7.49 -1.88
N GLY A 263 -28.70 -6.17 -1.92
CA GLY A 263 -27.87 -5.25 -2.70
C GLY A 263 -26.46 -5.12 -2.14
N TYR A 264 -26.34 -4.97 -0.82
CA TYR A 264 -25.04 -4.96 -0.16
C TYR A 264 -24.25 -6.26 -0.42
N ARG A 265 -24.91 -7.43 -0.34
CA ARG A 265 -24.29 -8.72 -0.67
C ARG A 265 -23.85 -8.82 -2.12
N ALA A 266 -24.64 -8.29 -3.06
CA ALA A 266 -24.24 -8.25 -4.45
C ALA A 266 -22.96 -7.42 -4.65
N VAL A 267 -22.86 -6.25 -4.00
CA VAL A 267 -21.64 -5.41 -4.02
C VAL A 267 -20.44 -6.18 -3.46
N MET A 268 -20.59 -6.83 -2.30
CA MET A 268 -19.54 -7.65 -1.68
C MET A 268 -19.10 -8.83 -2.56
N GLY A 269 -20.06 -9.51 -3.20
CA GLY A 269 -19.79 -10.58 -4.15
C GLY A 269 -19.01 -10.08 -5.37
N ALA A 270 -19.38 -8.92 -5.92
CA ALA A 270 -18.62 -8.29 -7.01
C ALA A 270 -17.18 -7.97 -6.61
N ILE A 271 -16.96 -7.45 -5.40
CA ILE A 271 -15.62 -7.18 -4.86
C ILE A 271 -14.81 -8.48 -4.74
N PHE A 272 -15.40 -9.54 -4.18
CA PHE A 272 -14.78 -10.86 -4.09
C PHE A 272 -14.38 -11.39 -5.46
N GLU A 273 -15.29 -11.37 -6.43
CA GLU A 273 -15.03 -11.90 -7.77
C GLU A 273 -13.90 -11.15 -8.48
N LEU A 274 -13.88 -9.81 -8.40
CA LEU A 274 -12.80 -8.99 -8.96
C LEU A 274 -11.44 -9.35 -8.38
N MET A 275 -11.36 -9.52 -7.06
CA MET A 275 -10.10 -9.87 -6.40
C MET A 275 -9.67 -11.32 -6.65
N GLN A 276 -10.60 -12.26 -6.53
CA GLN A 276 -10.30 -13.70 -6.57
C GLN A 276 -10.10 -14.21 -8.00
N TYR A 277 -11.01 -13.88 -8.91
CA TYR A 277 -11.01 -14.46 -10.26
C TYR A 277 -10.30 -13.58 -11.27
N PHE A 278 -10.53 -12.27 -11.23
CA PHE A 278 -9.93 -11.33 -12.20
C PHE A 278 -8.56 -10.82 -11.77
N ARG A 279 -8.19 -11.01 -10.49
CA ARG A 279 -6.96 -10.48 -9.91
C ARG A 279 -6.84 -8.96 -10.09
N GLU A 280 -7.98 -8.27 -10.05
CA GLU A 280 -8.06 -6.82 -10.20
C GLU A 280 -8.29 -6.12 -8.87
N ALA A 281 -7.78 -4.89 -8.74
CA ALA A 281 -8.14 -4.04 -7.63
C ALA A 281 -9.62 -3.61 -7.75
N PRO A 282 -10.46 -3.78 -6.72
CA PRO A 282 -11.92 -3.71 -6.88
C PRO A 282 -12.52 -2.29 -7.01
N THR A 283 -11.91 -1.34 -7.76
CA THR A 283 -12.31 0.09 -7.79
C THR A 283 -13.83 0.30 -7.89
N ALA A 284 -14.40 1.37 -7.32
CA ALA A 284 -15.84 1.62 -7.37
C ALA A 284 -16.39 1.53 -8.81
N GLN A 285 -15.59 2.02 -9.77
CA GLN A 285 -15.88 1.90 -11.21
C GLN A 285 -15.88 0.45 -11.70
N LYS A 286 -14.87 -0.35 -11.35
CA LYS A 286 -14.77 -1.76 -11.73
C LYS A 286 -15.89 -2.59 -11.09
N VAL A 287 -16.20 -2.36 -9.81
CA VAL A 287 -17.33 -3.00 -9.11
C VAL A 287 -18.64 -2.62 -9.78
N GLY A 288 -18.91 -1.34 -10.02
CA GLY A 288 -20.12 -0.90 -10.70
C GLY A 288 -20.30 -1.52 -12.10
N HIS A 289 -19.21 -1.60 -12.87
CA HIS A 289 -19.21 -2.23 -14.19
C HIS A 289 -19.45 -3.74 -14.11
N HIS A 290 -18.83 -4.40 -13.14
CA HIS A 290 -18.99 -5.84 -12.89
C HIS A 290 -20.43 -6.16 -12.46
N LEU A 291 -21.00 -5.35 -11.57
CA LEU A 291 -22.40 -5.46 -11.11
C LEU A 291 -23.37 -5.35 -12.28
N TRP A 292 -23.16 -4.37 -13.16
CA TRP A 292 -24.04 -4.15 -14.31
C TRP A 292 -24.01 -5.31 -15.33
N ARG A 293 -22.87 -6.00 -15.48
CA ARG A 293 -22.71 -7.09 -16.47
C ARG A 293 -23.24 -8.44 -16.01
N ASN A 294 -23.12 -8.75 -14.72
CA ASN A 294 -23.25 -10.13 -14.25
C ASN A 294 -24.51 -10.40 -13.41
N TRP A 295 -25.29 -9.36 -13.04
CA TRP A 295 -26.48 -9.53 -12.21
C TRP A 295 -27.77 -9.51 -13.02
N ASP A 296 -28.72 -10.35 -12.60
CA ASP A 296 -30.06 -10.39 -13.18
C ASP A 296 -30.91 -9.18 -12.76
N ASN A 297 -32.13 -9.10 -13.32
CA ASN A 297 -33.05 -8.01 -13.03
C ASN A 297 -33.41 -7.91 -11.54
N GLN A 298 -33.39 -9.01 -10.79
CA GLN A 298 -33.70 -9.00 -9.37
C GLN A 298 -32.50 -8.52 -8.53
N GLY A 299 -31.29 -8.95 -8.88
CA GLY A 299 -30.03 -8.45 -8.33
C GLY A 299 -29.90 -6.94 -8.53
N MET A 300 -30.18 -6.46 -9.74
CA MET A 300 -30.14 -5.02 -10.04
C MET A 300 -31.17 -4.22 -9.23
N LYS A 301 -32.36 -4.76 -8.97
CA LYS A 301 -33.33 -4.12 -8.05
C LYS A 301 -32.79 -4.01 -6.63
N ASN A 302 -32.18 -5.08 -6.12
CA ASN A 302 -31.59 -5.09 -4.79
C ASN A 302 -30.42 -4.10 -4.67
N ILE A 303 -29.55 -4.06 -5.68
CA ILE A 303 -28.42 -3.10 -5.76
C ILE A 303 -28.95 -1.67 -5.78
N ASN A 304 -29.96 -1.37 -6.60
CA ASN A 304 -30.56 -0.04 -6.66
C ASN A 304 -31.18 0.37 -5.32
N GLU A 305 -31.83 -0.55 -4.61
CA GLU A 305 -32.36 -0.29 -3.26
C GLU A 305 -31.24 0.05 -2.27
N TYR A 306 -30.12 -0.68 -2.32
CA TYR A 306 -28.94 -0.41 -1.51
C TYR A 306 -28.39 1.00 -1.75
N LEU A 307 -28.18 1.35 -3.01
CA LEU A 307 -27.66 2.66 -3.42
C LEU A 307 -28.66 3.79 -3.12
N SER A 308 -29.96 3.57 -3.32
CA SER A 308 -30.99 4.60 -3.07
C SER A 308 -31.15 4.96 -1.59
N GLN A 309 -30.76 4.05 -0.70
CA GLN A 309 -30.74 4.28 0.75
C GLN A 309 -29.40 4.88 1.24
N GLY A 310 -28.57 5.39 0.32
CA GLY A 310 -27.30 6.02 0.62
C GLY A 310 -26.12 5.05 0.75
N GLY A 311 -26.32 3.76 0.45
CA GLY A 311 -25.21 2.81 0.41
C GLY A 311 -24.26 3.07 -0.75
N THR A 312 -22.98 2.79 -0.55
CA THR A 312 -21.91 3.01 -1.52
C THR A 312 -21.02 1.77 -1.65
N VAL A 313 -20.24 1.68 -2.72
CA VAL A 313 -19.26 0.57 -2.85
C VAL A 313 -18.19 0.70 -1.77
N GLU A 314 -17.85 1.94 -1.41
CA GLU A 314 -16.91 2.33 -0.39
C GLU A 314 -17.32 1.81 0.99
N ASP A 315 -18.61 1.80 1.33
CA ASP A 315 -19.10 1.26 2.61
C ASP A 315 -18.80 -0.24 2.75
N ALA A 316 -18.99 -1.01 1.67
CA ALA A 316 -18.69 -2.45 1.64
C ALA A 316 -17.17 -2.70 1.78
N LEU A 317 -16.38 -1.90 1.08
CA LEU A 317 -14.93 -1.92 1.12
C LEU A 317 -14.35 -1.49 2.49
N ASP A 318 -14.96 -0.50 3.13
CA ASP A 318 -14.62 -0.04 4.48
C ASP A 318 -14.87 -1.12 5.52
N TYR A 319 -15.95 -1.89 5.37
CA TYR A 319 -16.19 -3.06 6.21
C TYR A 319 -15.10 -4.11 6.00
N LEU A 320 -14.81 -4.49 4.74
CA LEU A 320 -13.81 -5.51 4.42
C LEU A 320 -12.41 -5.16 4.92
N THR A 321 -11.98 -3.92 4.75
CA THR A 321 -10.71 -3.44 5.28
C THR A 321 -10.70 -3.39 6.80
N THR A 322 -11.82 -3.04 7.43
CA THR A 322 -11.92 -3.05 8.89
C THR A 322 -11.76 -4.47 9.44
N GLU A 323 -12.43 -5.46 8.85
CA GLU A 323 -12.29 -6.87 9.25
C GLU A 323 -10.88 -7.40 8.96
N ALA A 324 -10.36 -7.16 7.76
CA ALA A 324 -8.99 -7.57 7.39
C ALA A 324 -7.94 -6.95 8.33
N ARG A 325 -8.15 -5.70 8.76
CA ARG A 325 -7.30 -5.02 9.75
C ARG A 325 -7.41 -5.64 11.14
N GLN A 326 -8.61 -6.00 11.59
CA GLN A 326 -8.82 -6.70 12.87
C GLN A 326 -8.16 -8.08 12.90
N GLN A 327 -7.96 -8.72 11.74
CA GLN A 327 -7.31 -10.01 11.63
C GLN A 327 -5.80 -9.93 11.36
N ALA A 328 -5.27 -8.72 11.11
CA ALA A 328 -3.87 -8.49 10.77
C ALA A 328 -2.95 -8.56 12.01
N PRO A 329 -1.67 -8.98 11.87
CA PRO A 329 -0.79 -9.22 13.02
C PRO A 329 -0.31 -7.96 13.74
N LEU A 330 -0.20 -6.81 13.06
CA LEU A 330 0.32 -5.57 13.68
C LEU A 330 -0.74 -4.75 14.41
N VAL A 331 -2.00 -4.82 13.95
CA VAL A 331 -3.08 -3.96 14.46
C VAL A 331 -4.26 -4.76 15.04
N GLY A 332 -4.35 -6.04 14.69
CA GLY A 332 -5.43 -6.93 15.04
C GLY A 332 -4.96 -8.13 15.86
N ASP A 333 -5.74 -9.21 15.80
CA ASP A 333 -5.46 -10.43 16.55
C ASP A 333 -4.52 -11.40 15.82
N GLY A 334 -4.17 -11.16 14.56
CA GLY A 334 -3.33 -12.03 13.73
C GLY A 334 -3.95 -13.40 13.41
N SER A 335 -5.27 -13.56 13.58
CA SER A 335 -5.97 -14.84 13.40
C SER A 335 -5.89 -15.36 11.97
N PHE A 336 -6.03 -14.48 10.98
CA PHE A 336 -5.94 -14.84 9.56
C PHE A 336 -4.56 -15.38 9.21
N ASP A 337 -3.50 -14.65 9.58
CA ASP A 337 -2.12 -15.07 9.31
C ASP A 337 -1.81 -16.44 9.93
N ARG A 338 -2.22 -16.68 11.18
CA ARG A 338 -2.08 -17.98 11.84
C ARG A 338 -2.84 -19.09 11.10
N LEU A 339 -4.06 -18.81 10.61
CA LEU A 339 -4.85 -19.77 9.85
C LEU A 339 -4.16 -20.12 8.52
N MET A 340 -3.58 -19.14 7.84
CA MET A 340 -2.89 -19.34 6.55
C MET A 340 -1.52 -20.01 6.70
N GLU A 341 -0.85 -19.79 7.82
CA GLU A 341 0.45 -20.41 8.15
C GLU A 341 0.31 -21.82 8.76
N LYS A 342 -0.85 -22.17 9.31
CA LYS A 342 -1.08 -23.51 9.86
C LYS A 342 -1.03 -24.57 8.77
N ASP A 343 -0.25 -25.62 8.99
CA ASP A 343 -0.17 -26.73 8.05
C ASP A 343 -1.52 -27.43 7.92
N PHE A 344 -1.98 -27.59 6.68
CA PHE A 344 -3.27 -28.20 6.42
C PHE A 344 -3.37 -29.64 6.93
N LYS A 345 -2.23 -30.34 7.10
CA LYS A 345 -2.17 -31.66 7.75
C LYS A 345 -2.65 -31.60 9.21
N ASP A 346 -2.41 -30.49 9.90
CA ASP A 346 -2.88 -30.27 11.27
C ASP A 346 -4.37 -29.89 11.32
N LEU A 347 -4.97 -29.54 10.18
CA LEU A 347 -6.40 -29.31 10.01
C LEU A 347 -7.13 -30.57 9.55
N ALA A 348 -6.54 -31.36 8.65
CA ALA A 348 -7.08 -32.64 8.17
C ALA A 348 -7.06 -33.74 9.25
N GLY A 349 -6.23 -33.61 10.28
CA GLY A 349 -6.28 -34.46 11.47
C GLY A 349 -7.44 -34.17 12.43
N MET A 350 -8.19 -33.08 12.23
CA MET A 350 -9.47 -32.88 12.90
C MET A 350 -10.52 -33.67 12.12
N ASP A 351 -11.08 -34.70 12.75
CA ASP A 351 -12.21 -35.46 12.21
C ASP A 351 -13.41 -34.53 12.04
N LEU A 352 -13.56 -33.95 10.84
CA LEU A 352 -14.64 -33.01 10.52
C LEU A 352 -15.99 -33.73 10.35
N GLY A 353 -16.06 -35.06 10.47
CA GLY A 353 -17.31 -35.82 10.42
C GLY A 353 -18.09 -35.69 9.10
N ILE A 354 -17.45 -35.26 8.01
CA ILE A 354 -18.12 -35.02 6.72
C ILE A 354 -18.06 -36.29 5.89
N GLY A 355 -19.17 -37.04 5.88
CA GLY A 355 -19.29 -38.38 5.29
C GLY A 355 -19.54 -38.45 3.78
N HIS A 356 -18.97 -37.59 2.94
CA HIS A 356 -19.09 -37.71 1.48
C HIS A 356 -17.76 -37.44 0.74
N GLU A 357 -17.19 -38.50 0.19
CA GLU A 357 -15.82 -38.61 -0.32
C GLU A 357 -15.53 -37.87 -1.65
N THR A 358 -16.51 -37.21 -2.28
CA THR A 358 -16.36 -36.68 -3.66
C THR A 358 -16.43 -35.15 -3.82
N ASP A 359 -17.07 -34.41 -2.92
CA ASP A 359 -17.09 -32.92 -2.95
C ASP A 359 -15.99 -32.30 -2.07
N ILE A 360 -15.39 -33.08 -1.15
CA ILE A 360 -14.33 -32.62 -0.25
C ILE A 360 -13.04 -32.30 -1.02
N ASP A 361 -12.76 -33.05 -2.08
CA ASP A 361 -11.49 -32.93 -2.81
C ASP A 361 -11.31 -31.56 -3.47
N ASP A 362 -12.38 -30.96 -4.02
CA ASP A 362 -12.27 -29.68 -4.71
C ASP A 362 -12.18 -28.49 -3.75
N GLN A 363 -12.93 -28.50 -2.65
CA GLN A 363 -12.82 -27.45 -1.61
C GLN A 363 -11.47 -27.53 -0.88
N VAL A 364 -11.00 -28.73 -0.56
CA VAL A 364 -9.69 -28.95 0.05
C VAL A 364 -8.58 -28.52 -0.91
N ARG A 365 -8.66 -28.91 -2.19
CA ARG A 365 -7.69 -28.50 -3.20
C ARG A 365 -7.67 -26.99 -3.40
N TYR A 366 -8.85 -26.35 -3.38
CA TYR A 366 -8.97 -24.90 -3.47
C TYR A 366 -8.35 -24.20 -2.25
N GLY A 367 -8.68 -24.63 -1.03
CA GLY A 367 -8.12 -24.09 0.21
C GLY A 367 -6.60 -24.24 0.29
N LEU A 368 -6.08 -25.42 -0.10
CA LEU A 368 -4.64 -25.69 -0.19
C LEU A 368 -3.95 -24.77 -1.21
N GLY A 369 -4.59 -24.53 -2.35
CA GLY A 369 -4.09 -23.61 -3.38
C GLY A 369 -3.92 -22.20 -2.83
N ILE A 370 -4.94 -21.67 -2.15
CA ILE A 370 -4.90 -20.32 -1.54
C ILE A 370 -3.81 -20.23 -0.46
N GLN A 371 -3.69 -21.21 0.42
CA GLN A 371 -2.64 -21.21 1.46
C GLN A 371 -1.24 -21.26 0.85
N GLN A 372 -1.03 -22.06 -0.19
CA GLN A 372 0.26 -22.13 -0.87
C GLN A 372 0.59 -20.82 -1.58
N GLU A 373 -0.38 -20.21 -2.29
CA GLU A 373 -0.21 -18.89 -2.91
C GLU A 373 0.11 -17.83 -1.83
N TRP A 374 -0.56 -17.84 -0.68
CA TRP A 374 -0.26 -16.94 0.43
C TRP A 374 1.18 -17.07 0.96
N ARG A 375 1.62 -18.31 1.22
CA ARG A 375 2.95 -18.58 1.79
C ARG A 375 4.07 -18.17 0.83
N THR A 376 3.84 -18.36 -0.46
CA THR A 376 4.79 -18.00 -1.52
C THR A 376 4.67 -16.54 -1.97
N ALA A 377 3.57 -15.86 -1.62
CA ALA A 377 3.39 -14.44 -1.91
C ALA A 377 4.50 -13.60 -1.25
N PRO A 378 5.18 -12.73 -2.02
CA PRO A 378 6.21 -11.88 -1.47
C PRO A 378 5.62 -10.93 -0.43
N ARG A 379 6.40 -10.66 0.61
CA ARG A 379 6.05 -9.61 1.58
C ARG A 379 6.23 -8.25 0.92
N CYS A 380 5.31 -7.33 1.22
CA CYS A 380 5.31 -5.98 0.68
C CYS A 380 5.03 -4.99 1.80
N ALA A 381 5.56 -3.76 1.70
CA ALA A 381 5.20 -2.67 2.61
C ALA A 381 3.68 -2.48 2.68
N ASN A 382 3.02 -2.62 1.53
CA ASN A 382 1.56 -2.50 1.37
C ASN A 382 0.73 -3.64 2.00
N ASP A 383 1.35 -4.67 2.61
CA ASP A 383 0.61 -5.80 3.19
C ASP A 383 -0.34 -5.40 4.34
N LEU A 384 -0.08 -4.25 4.97
CA LEU A 384 -0.76 -3.80 6.19
C LEU A 384 -1.18 -2.32 6.16
N GLU A 385 -1.01 -1.65 5.02
CA GLU A 385 -1.32 -0.23 4.83
C GLU A 385 -2.81 0.01 4.54
N PHE A 386 -3.67 -0.34 5.50
CA PHE A 386 -5.12 -0.18 5.37
C PHE A 386 -5.57 1.29 5.27
N ALA A 387 -4.80 2.22 5.84
CA ALA A 387 -5.10 3.66 5.78
C ALA A 387 -4.88 4.23 4.38
N MET A 388 -3.73 3.89 3.77
CA MET A 388 -3.42 4.21 2.37
C MET A 388 -4.55 3.78 1.43
N TRP A 389 -5.08 2.58 1.66
CA TRP A 389 -6.19 2.04 0.87
C TRP A 389 -7.34 3.05 0.79
N ARG A 390 -7.91 3.47 1.93
CA ARG A 390 -9.03 4.43 1.96
C ARG A 390 -8.72 5.72 1.18
N SER A 391 -7.48 6.21 1.25
CA SER A 391 -7.04 7.39 0.49
C SER A 391 -7.07 7.14 -1.02
N ILE A 392 -6.48 6.03 -1.47
CA ILE A 392 -6.46 5.64 -2.89
C ILE A 392 -7.88 5.55 -3.43
N TRP A 393 -8.78 4.91 -2.70
CA TRP A 393 -10.17 4.73 -3.15
C TRP A 393 -10.93 6.04 -3.28
N ARG A 394 -10.80 6.94 -2.30
CA ARG A 394 -11.43 8.25 -2.36
C ARG A 394 -10.89 9.07 -3.54
N SER A 395 -9.59 9.00 -3.80
CA SER A 395 -8.99 9.71 -4.94
C SER A 395 -9.38 9.12 -6.31
N LEU A 396 -9.64 7.80 -6.39
CA LEU A 396 -10.10 7.15 -7.62
C LEU A 396 -11.62 7.23 -7.84
N GLY A 397 -12.40 7.48 -6.78
CA GLY A 397 -13.85 7.32 -6.77
C GLY A 397 -14.69 8.58 -7.02
N PHE A 398 -14.13 9.79 -6.96
CA PHE A 398 -14.95 10.98 -6.78
C PHE A 398 -15.66 11.54 -8.04
N ASP A 399 -15.30 11.14 -9.28
CA ASP A 399 -15.75 11.89 -10.46
C ASP A 399 -16.69 11.21 -11.48
N ALA A 400 -16.95 9.89 -11.46
CA ALA A 400 -17.43 9.26 -12.71
C ALA A 400 -18.70 8.39 -12.71
N LEU A 401 -19.23 7.92 -11.59
CA LEU A 401 -20.29 6.89 -11.64
C LEU A 401 -21.72 7.42 -11.69
N LEU A 402 -22.03 8.52 -10.99
CA LEU A 402 -23.41 9.02 -10.93
C LEU A 402 -23.89 9.68 -12.23
N PHE A 403 -22.97 10.19 -13.08
CA PHE A 403 -23.36 10.90 -14.30
C PHE A 403 -23.37 10.05 -15.58
N ARG A 404 -22.61 8.94 -15.65
CA ARG A 404 -22.33 8.28 -16.94
C ARG A 404 -23.26 7.12 -17.29
N TYR A 405 -23.92 6.50 -16.32
CA TYR A 405 -24.72 5.28 -16.55
C TYR A 405 -26.24 5.48 -16.52
N GLY A 406 -26.73 6.73 -16.55
CA GLY A 406 -28.17 6.98 -16.68
C GLY A 406 -29.02 6.52 -15.49
N LEU A 407 -28.40 6.19 -14.36
CA LEU A 407 -29.07 6.10 -13.06
C LEU A 407 -29.55 7.51 -12.70
N ARG A 408 -30.71 7.91 -13.23
CA ARG A 408 -31.50 9.01 -12.68
C ARG A 408 -31.93 8.58 -11.29
N VAL A 409 -31.07 8.81 -10.31
CA VAL A 409 -31.56 9.04 -8.95
C VAL A 409 -32.39 10.31 -9.07
N HIS A 410 -33.71 10.15 -9.19
CA HIS A 410 -34.64 11.25 -8.94
C HIS A 410 -34.45 11.60 -7.47
N VAL A 411 -33.51 12.50 -7.19
CA VAL A 411 -33.42 13.18 -5.92
C VAL A 411 -34.70 13.99 -5.82
N TYR A 412 -35.73 13.40 -5.21
CA TYR A 412 -36.88 14.15 -4.75
C TYR A 412 -36.35 15.11 -3.69
N SER A 413 -36.05 16.33 -4.12
CA SER A 413 -35.90 17.45 -3.20
C SER A 413 -37.27 17.65 -2.56
N HIS A 414 -37.47 17.04 -1.39
CA HIS A 414 -38.53 17.46 -0.49
C HIS A 414 -38.16 18.84 0.07
N THR A 415 -38.39 19.87 -0.75
CA THR A 415 -38.66 21.22 -0.27
C THR A 415 -40.16 21.38 -0.21
N SER A 416 -40.75 20.94 0.90
CA SER A 416 -42.10 21.33 1.29
C SER A 416 -42.00 22.59 2.14
N LEU A 417 -42.62 23.66 1.63
CA LEU A 417 -43.05 24.87 2.33
C LEU A 417 -43.89 24.56 3.59
#